data_AF-A0A820VHV0-F1
#
_entry.id   AF-A0A820VHV0-F1
#
_cell.length_a   1.000
_cell.length_b   1.000
_cell.length_c   1.000
_cell.angle_alpha   90.00
_cell.angle_beta   90.00
_cell.angle_gamma   90.00
#
_symmetry.space_group_name_H-M   'P 1'
#
loop_
_entity.id
_entity.type
_entity.pdbx_description
1 polymer ?
#
loop_
_entity_poly.entity_id
_entity_poly.type
_entity_poly.pdbx_seq_one_letter_code
_entity_poly.pdbx_strand_id
1 'polypeptide(L)'
;IGTLPYMSPELLAETIGYEETSLLKCDVYALGIVFWKKENTKKIVDIYVNNYIYPFEEQLKELNLNVNNPTVNEMNIIIYLKEPKNRPLINSKWKNTQKSFQLIVII
;
A
#
# COMPACT_ATOMS: atom_id res chain seq x y z
N ILE A 1 8.22 -15.70 -0.55
CA ILE A 1 8.97 -14.78 -1.45
C ILE A 1 8.05 -13.63 -1.79
N GLY A 2 8.38 -12.42 -1.33
CA GLY A 2 7.60 -11.19 -1.52
C GLY A 2 7.87 -10.21 -0.38
N THR A 3 7.71 -8.91 -0.63
CA THR A 3 7.90 -7.86 0.39
C THR A 3 6.54 -7.51 0.99
N LEU A 4 6.35 -7.80 2.28
CA LEU A 4 5.05 -7.74 2.97
C LEU A 4 4.17 -6.49 2.69
N PRO A 5 4.69 -5.24 2.71
CA PRO A 5 3.89 -4.05 2.39
C PRO A 5 3.39 -3.97 0.94
N TYR A 6 3.87 -4.80 0.02
CA TYR A 6 3.40 -4.84 -1.36
C TYR A 6 2.48 -6.03 -1.64
N MET A 7 2.29 -6.92 -0.67
CA MET A 7 1.42 -8.08 -0.83
C MET A 7 -0.05 -7.67 -0.74
N SER A 8 -0.84 -8.16 -1.68
CA SER A 8 -2.29 -7.97 -1.66
C SER A 8 -2.94 -8.68 -0.47
N PRO A 9 -4.11 -8.20 0.01
CA PRO A 9 -4.84 -8.81 1.12
C PRO A 9 -5.08 -10.32 0.94
N GLU A 10 -5.54 -10.73 -0.24
CA GLU A 10 -5.82 -12.14 -0.56
C GLU A 10 -4.58 -13.03 -0.47
N LEU A 11 -3.42 -12.50 -0.82
CA LEU A 11 -2.14 -13.20 -0.72
C LEU A 11 -1.67 -13.28 0.74
N LEU A 12 -1.82 -12.21 1.52
CA LEU A 12 -1.47 -12.19 2.95
C LEU A 12 -2.37 -13.06 3.81
N ALA A 13 -3.65 -13.18 3.44
CA ALA A 13 -4.62 -14.04 4.11
C ALA A 13 -4.62 -15.47 3.57
N GLU A 14 -3.77 -15.80 2.60
CA GLU A 14 -3.71 -17.12 1.95
C GLU A 14 -5.06 -17.55 1.33
N THR A 15 -5.87 -16.57 0.91
CA THR A 15 -7.21 -16.77 0.30
C THR A 15 -7.22 -16.53 -1.21
N ILE A 16 -6.05 -16.46 -1.83
CA ILE A 16 -5.90 -16.26 -3.27
C ILE A 16 -6.49 -17.45 -4.05
N GLY A 17 -7.23 -17.15 -5.13
CA GLY A 17 -7.70 -18.19 -6.05
C GLY A 17 -6.56 -18.83 -6.83
N TYR A 18 -6.74 -20.07 -7.25
CA TYR A 18 -5.74 -20.82 -8.06
C TYR A 18 -5.72 -20.40 -9.55
N GLU A 19 -6.51 -19.41 -9.93
CA GLU A 19 -6.57 -18.90 -11.30
C GLU A 19 -5.42 -17.94 -11.59
N GLU A 20 -4.89 -17.96 -12.81
CA GLU A 20 -3.88 -17.01 -13.29
C GLU A 20 -4.32 -15.55 -13.11
N THR A 21 -5.62 -15.28 -13.29
CA THR A 21 -6.22 -13.96 -13.09
C THR A 21 -6.11 -13.46 -11.65
N SER A 22 -6.01 -14.37 -10.67
CA SER A 22 -5.88 -14.02 -9.26
C SER A 22 -4.48 -13.52 -8.95
N LEU A 23 -3.46 -14.15 -9.51
CA LEU A 23 -2.07 -13.70 -9.40
C LEU A 23 -1.86 -12.34 -10.07
N LEU A 24 -2.48 -12.11 -11.24
CA LEU A 24 -2.44 -10.82 -11.92
C LEU A 24 -3.05 -9.69 -11.09
N LYS A 25 -4.11 -9.97 -10.31
CA LYS A 25 -4.71 -8.97 -9.38
C LYS A 25 -3.73 -8.59 -8.27
N CYS A 26 -2.97 -9.55 -7.74
CA CYS A 26 -1.93 -9.29 -6.74
C CYS A 26 -0.81 -8.39 -7.31
N ASP A 27 -0.39 -8.63 -8.56
CA ASP A 27 0.61 -7.79 -9.22
C ASP A 27 0.08 -6.36 -9.48
N VAL A 28 -1.19 -6.25 -9.88
CA VAL A 28 -1.87 -4.96 -10.06
C VAL A 28 -1.99 -4.19 -8.73
N TYR A 29 -2.24 -4.89 -7.61
CA TYR A 29 -2.20 -4.31 -6.27
C TYR A 29 -0.81 -3.77 -5.92
N ALA A 30 0.23 -4.58 -6.12
CA ALA A 30 1.61 -4.17 -5.86
C ALA A 30 2.01 -2.94 -6.70
N LEU A 31 1.60 -2.91 -7.97
CA LEU A 31 1.80 -1.77 -8.87
C LEU A 31 1.10 -0.48 -8.35
N GLY A 32 -0.09 -0.60 -7.79
CA GLY A 32 -0.80 0.51 -7.16
C GLY A 32 -0.01 1.15 -6.01
N ILE A 33 0.64 0.33 -5.18
CA ILE A 33 1.50 0.79 -4.08
C ILE A 33 2.78 1.46 -4.62
N VAL A 34 3.35 0.96 -5.71
CA VAL A 34 4.49 1.61 -6.37
C VAL A 34 4.10 3.00 -6.91
N PHE A 35 2.93 3.14 -7.51
CA PHE A 35 2.44 4.46 -7.95
C PHE A 35 2.19 5.39 -6.78
N TRP A 36 1.57 4.90 -5.70
CA TRP A 36 1.42 5.68 -4.47
C TRP A 36 2.77 6.18 -3.95
N LYS A 37 3.80 5.33 -3.92
CA LYS A 37 5.16 5.70 -3.49
C LYS A 37 5.76 6.78 -4.40
N LYS A 38 5.64 6.63 -5.71
CA LYS A 38 6.14 7.60 -6.70
C LYS A 38 5.54 8.98 -6.49
N GLU A 39 4.21 9.05 -6.34
CA GLU A 39 3.54 10.33 -6.12
C GLU A 39 3.93 10.96 -4.77
N ASN A 40 4.22 10.15 -3.74
CA ASN A 40 4.57 10.65 -2.40
C ASN A 40 6.00 11.18 -2.36
N THR A 41 6.85 10.68 -3.26
CA THR A 41 8.24 11.09 -3.40
C THR A 41 8.40 12.39 -4.20
N LYS A 42 7.42 12.76 -5.06
CA LYS A 42 7.49 13.95 -5.93
C LYS A 42 7.53 15.31 -5.20
N LYS A 43 7.33 15.35 -3.88
CA LYS A 43 7.26 16.61 -3.10
C LYS A 43 8.62 17.28 -2.83
N ILE A 44 9.73 16.76 -3.34
CA ILE A 44 11.08 17.22 -2.95
C ILE A 44 11.80 17.73 -4.20
N VAL A 45 11.67 19.02 -4.48
CA VAL A 45 12.42 19.68 -5.58
C VAL A 45 13.55 20.58 -5.08
N ASP A 46 13.64 20.99 -3.81
CA ASP A 46 14.69 21.98 -3.47
C ASP A 46 15.63 21.73 -2.29
N ILE A 47 15.35 20.90 -1.27
CA ILE A 47 16.31 20.79 -0.16
C ILE A 47 16.17 19.45 0.57
N TYR A 48 17.22 18.63 0.51
CA TYR A 48 17.45 17.33 1.18
C TYR A 48 16.32 16.29 1.08
N VAL A 49 16.57 15.25 0.27
CA VAL A 49 15.79 14.01 0.25
C VAL A 49 15.95 13.31 1.60
N ASN A 50 15.08 13.57 2.56
CA ASN A 50 15.28 12.98 3.88
C ASN A 50 14.15 12.16 4.48
N ASN A 51 12.97 12.05 3.85
CA ASN A 51 11.95 11.14 4.37
C ASN A 51 11.42 10.25 3.26
N TYR A 52 12.08 9.11 3.06
CA TYR A 52 11.46 7.96 2.43
C TYR A 52 10.18 7.63 3.21
N ILE A 53 9.02 7.69 2.55
CA ILE A 53 7.75 7.32 3.18
C ILE A 53 7.52 5.84 2.91
N TYR A 54 7.49 5.04 3.98
CA TYR A 54 7.27 3.61 3.88
C TYR A 54 5.76 3.32 3.72
N PRO A 55 5.34 2.38 2.85
CA PRO A 55 3.92 2.05 2.70
C PRO A 55 3.33 1.60 4.04
N PHE A 56 2.14 2.11 4.38
CA PHE A 56 1.48 1.84 5.66
C PHE A 56 2.21 2.32 6.93
N GLU A 57 3.27 3.11 6.80
CA GLU A 57 4.04 3.62 7.94
C GLU A 57 3.18 4.36 8.98
N GLU A 58 2.29 5.23 8.52
CA GLU A 58 1.39 6.00 9.39
C GLU A 58 0.42 5.06 10.12
N GLN A 59 -0.14 4.08 9.41
CA GLN A 59 -1.06 3.08 9.96
C GLN A 59 -0.36 2.13 10.96
N LEU A 60 0.90 1.76 10.70
CA LEU A 60 1.76 1.01 11.63
C LEU A 60 2.01 1.81 12.91
N LYS A 61 2.32 3.12 12.78
CA LYS A 61 2.54 4.00 13.92
C LYS A 61 1.27 4.22 14.75
N GLU A 62 0.12 4.44 14.12
CA GLU A 62 -1.18 4.61 14.80
C GLU A 62 -1.53 3.42 15.69
N LEU A 63 -1.15 2.21 15.28
CA LEU A 63 -1.42 0.98 16.02
C LEU A 63 -0.26 0.55 16.95
N ASN A 64 0.78 1.37 17.07
CA ASN A 64 2.00 1.06 17.82
C ASN A 64 2.68 -0.26 17.39
N LEU A 65 2.68 -0.57 16.08
CA LEU A 65 3.29 -1.78 15.50
C LEU A 65 4.69 -1.50 14.94
N ASN A 66 5.44 -2.56 14.62
CA ASN A 66 6.82 -2.41 14.12
C ASN A 66 6.87 -1.87 12.69
N VAL A 67 7.34 -0.63 12.53
CA VAL A 67 7.47 0.05 11.22
C VAL A 67 8.58 -0.55 10.35
N ASN A 68 9.71 -0.94 10.96
CA ASN A 68 10.92 -1.33 10.21
C ASN A 68 10.85 -2.79 9.74
N ASN A 69 10.18 -3.64 10.50
CA ASN A 69 10.04 -5.05 10.19
C ASN A 69 8.68 -5.59 10.69
N PRO A 70 7.57 -5.21 10.02
CA PRO A 70 6.26 -5.71 10.39
C PRO A 70 6.15 -7.21 10.08
N THR A 71 5.48 -7.94 10.96
CA THR A 71 5.14 -9.35 10.78
C THR A 71 3.96 -9.51 9.82
N VAL A 72 3.76 -10.74 9.31
CA VAL A 72 2.60 -11.08 8.47
C VAL A 72 1.29 -10.75 9.18
N ASN A 73 1.20 -11.05 10.49
CA ASN A 73 0.00 -10.80 11.28
C ASN A 73 -0.29 -9.29 11.43
N GLU A 74 0.75 -8.48 11.68
CA GLU A 74 0.62 -7.02 11.76
C GLU A 74 0.17 -6.40 10.43
N MET A 75 0.73 -6.88 9.31
CA MET A 75 0.32 -6.42 7.97
C MET A 75 -1.09 -6.86 7.62
N ASN A 76 -1.47 -8.10 7.98
CA ASN A 76 -2.84 -8.57 7.85
C ASN A 76 -3.80 -7.67 8.62
N ILE A 77 -3.51 -7.40 9.90
CA ILE A 77 -4.30 -6.49 10.73
C ILE A 77 -4.47 -5.14 10.04
N ILE A 78 -3.39 -4.52 9.54
CA ILE A 78 -3.45 -3.20 8.90
C ILE A 78 -4.26 -3.18 7.61
N ILE A 79 -4.01 -4.14 6.72
CA ILE A 79 -4.63 -4.21 5.40
C ILE A 79 -6.11 -4.64 5.53
N TYR A 80 -6.44 -5.46 6.53
CA TYR A 80 -7.81 -5.90 6.85
C TYR A 80 -8.54 -5.06 7.91
N LEU A 81 -7.93 -4.00 8.46
CA LEU A 81 -8.43 -3.36 9.69
C LEU A 81 -9.85 -2.77 9.59
N LYS A 82 -10.29 -2.37 8.39
CA LYS A 82 -11.61 -1.79 8.13
C LYS A 82 -12.10 -2.17 6.74
N GLU A 83 -13.39 -2.39 6.60
CA GLU A 83 -14.04 -2.40 5.28
C GLU A 83 -14.37 -0.96 4.85
N PRO A 84 -14.09 -0.57 3.59
CA PRO A 84 -13.40 -1.36 2.57
C PRO A 84 -11.90 -1.53 2.88
N LYS A 85 -11.34 -2.70 2.51
CA LYS A 85 -9.94 -3.12 2.77
C LYS A 85 -8.98 -1.93 2.68
N ASN A 86 -8.21 -1.68 3.74
CA ASN A 86 -7.38 -0.50 3.84
C ASN A 86 -6.33 -0.46 2.69
N ARG A 87 -6.11 0.75 2.18
CA ARG A 87 -5.04 1.09 1.24
C ARG A 87 -4.07 2.04 1.96
N PRO A 88 -2.84 2.23 1.45
CA PRO A 88 -1.97 3.29 1.97
C PRO A 88 -2.69 4.63 1.92
N LEU A 89 -2.60 5.42 2.99
CA LEU A 89 -3.29 6.70 3.10
C LEU A 89 -2.92 7.62 1.93
N ILE A 90 -3.94 8.14 1.24
CA ILE A 90 -3.75 9.06 0.12
C ILE A 90 -3.85 10.49 0.66
N ASN A 91 -2.85 11.32 0.34
CA ASN A 91 -2.86 12.72 0.76
C ASN A 91 -4.08 13.45 0.18
N SER A 92 -4.81 14.20 1.01
CA SER A 92 -6.03 14.92 0.62
C SER A 92 -5.83 15.88 -0.56
N LYS A 93 -4.61 16.41 -0.73
CA LYS A 93 -4.23 17.31 -1.83
C LYS A 93 -4.26 16.64 -3.21
N TRP A 94 -4.35 15.31 -3.26
CA TRP A 94 -4.27 14.53 -4.50
C TRP A 94 -5.62 14.13 -5.07
N LYS A 95 -6.70 14.30 -4.29
CA LYS A 95 -8.06 13.97 -4.71
C LYS A 95 -8.48 14.65 -6.03
N ASN A 96 -7.82 15.74 -6.41
CA ASN A 96 -8.16 16.53 -7.59
C ASN A 96 -7.17 16.40 -8.76
N THR A 97 -6.08 15.64 -8.63
CA THR A 97 -4.88 15.93 -9.46
C THR A 97 -4.55 14.90 -10.53
N GLN A 98 -5.12 13.68 -10.57
CA GLN A 98 -4.69 12.73 -11.60
C GLN A 98 -5.59 11.50 -11.85
N LYS A 99 -5.80 11.15 -13.12
CA LYS A 99 -6.55 9.93 -13.53
C LYS A 99 -5.93 8.62 -13.01
N SER A 100 -4.64 8.63 -12.65
CA SER A 100 -3.96 7.47 -12.03
C SER A 100 -4.56 7.05 -10.68
N PHE A 101 -5.34 7.92 -10.02
CA PHE A 101 -6.06 7.58 -8.78
C PHE A 101 -7.26 6.66 -8.99
N GLN A 102 -7.89 6.67 -10.17
CA GLN A 102 -9.02 5.77 -10.42
C GLN A 102 -8.59 4.30 -10.35
N LEU A 103 -7.36 3.97 -10.75
CA LEU A 103 -6.84 2.61 -10.64
C LEU A 103 -6.69 2.16 -9.17
N ILE A 104 -6.14 3.00 -8.29
CA ILE A 104 -5.95 2.67 -6.87
C ILE A 104 -7.29 2.55 -6.12
N VAL A 105 -8.33 3.26 -6.57
CA VAL A 105 -9.67 3.25 -5.96
C VAL A 105 -10.56 2.11 -6.50
N ILE A 106 -10.27 1.57 -7.70
CA ILE A 106 -11.08 0.52 -8.35
C ILE A 106 -10.55 -0.90 -8.04
N ILE A 107 -9.27 -1.05 -7.63
CA ILE A 107 -8.68 -2.32 -7.16
C ILE A 107 -8.93 -2.50 -5.67
#